data_AF-A0A4Y7ZHK4-F1
#
_entry.id   AF-A0A4Y7ZHK4-F1
#
_cell.length_a   1.000
_cell.length_b   1.000
_cell.length_c   1.000
_cell.angle_alpha   90.00
_cell.angle_beta   90.00
_cell.angle_gamma   90.00
#
_symmetry.space_group_name_H-M   'P 1'
#
loop_
_entity.id
_entity.type
_entity.pdbx_description
1 polymer ?
#
loop_
_entity_poly.entity_id
_entity_poly.type
_entity_poly.pdbx_seq_one_letter_code
_entity_poly.pdbx_strand_id
1 'polypeptide(L)'
;MSEKTDYDNPEFINTMKKCKVFYIKDPRGGHYNDGYELLCVLKRTNKQDYLSLLDELGVKYTLYTQKPEQWTPPPFEEEGQKLWITYESQHNCFGFNTNVQLGPSEYYILFNFNQKSHYDVFLDDVKNAFAFEQELLARGLIK
;
A
#
# COMPACT_ATOMS: atom_id res chain seq x y z
N MET A 1 -21.97 -11.59 21.01
CA MET A 1 -20.71 -11.46 21.78
C MET A 1 -19.88 -10.43 21.03
N SER A 2 -19.72 -9.21 21.58
CA SER A 2 -18.81 -8.23 20.99
C SER A 2 -17.39 -8.73 21.21
N GLU A 3 -16.75 -9.20 20.16
CA GLU A 3 -15.32 -9.48 20.17
C GLU A 3 -14.60 -8.19 20.57
N LYS A 4 -13.89 -8.25 21.71
CA LYS A 4 -12.96 -7.21 22.12
C LYS A 4 -11.84 -7.19 21.08
N THR A 5 -12.06 -6.40 20.05
CA THR A 5 -11.10 -5.57 19.33
C THR A 5 -9.65 -5.93 19.62
N ASP A 6 -8.99 -6.63 18.68
CA ASP A 6 -7.53 -6.84 18.66
C ASP A 6 -6.74 -5.56 18.97
N TYR A 7 -7.33 -4.38 18.73
CA TYR A 7 -6.80 -3.07 19.06
C TYR A 7 -6.45 -2.83 20.55
N ASP A 8 -7.10 -3.51 21.50
CA ASP A 8 -6.77 -3.42 22.93
C ASP A 8 -5.73 -4.48 23.38
N ASN A 9 -5.36 -5.40 22.48
CA ASN A 9 -4.38 -6.45 22.76
C ASN A 9 -2.99 -5.81 22.92
N PRO A 10 -2.29 -6.01 24.07
CA PRO A 10 -0.95 -5.46 24.27
C PRO A 10 0.05 -5.86 23.19
N GLU A 11 -0.06 -7.07 22.62
CA GLU A 11 0.81 -7.54 21.55
C GLU A 11 0.55 -6.77 20.24
N PHE A 12 -0.71 -6.49 19.93
CA PHE A 12 -1.11 -5.67 18.78
C PHE A 12 -0.53 -4.27 18.90
N ILE A 13 -0.78 -3.61 20.03
CA ILE A 13 -0.32 -2.25 20.30
C ILE A 13 1.22 -2.19 20.25
N ASN A 14 1.90 -3.15 20.88
CA ASN A 14 3.35 -3.18 20.91
C ASN A 14 3.97 -3.49 19.54
N THR A 15 3.30 -4.27 18.69
CA THR A 15 3.79 -4.53 17.34
C THR A 15 3.55 -3.33 16.43
N MET A 16 2.37 -2.71 16.49
CA MET A 16 2.08 -1.46 15.78
C MET A 16 3.08 -0.35 16.12
N LYS A 17 3.48 -0.22 17.39
CA LYS A 17 4.51 0.76 17.82
C LYS A 17 5.89 0.52 17.20
N LYS A 18 6.18 -0.68 16.71
CA LYS A 18 7.45 -0.99 16.04
C LYS A 18 7.41 -0.63 14.56
N CYS A 19 6.23 -0.62 13.95
CA CYS A 19 6.06 -0.15 12.59
C CYS A 19 6.28 1.36 12.52
N LYS A 20 7.13 1.80 11.60
CA LYS A 20 7.43 3.22 11.37
C LYS A 20 6.68 3.78 10.17
N VAL A 21 6.39 2.94 9.17
CA VAL A 21 5.76 3.40 7.92
C VAL A 21 4.31 2.94 7.77
N PHE A 22 3.89 1.96 8.57
CA PHE A 22 2.50 1.53 8.63
C PHE A 22 1.71 2.29 9.68
N TYR A 23 0.46 2.60 9.35
CA TYR A 23 -0.49 3.22 10.26
C TYR A 23 -1.89 2.62 10.08
N ILE A 24 -2.69 2.69 11.13
CA ILE A 24 -4.11 2.34 11.05
C ILE A 24 -4.88 3.60 10.67
N LYS A 25 -5.68 3.50 9.62
CA LYS A 25 -6.68 4.50 9.26
C LYS A 25 -8.01 4.12 9.89
N ASP A 26 -8.55 5.02 10.70
CA ASP A 26 -9.86 4.84 11.32
C ASP A 26 -11.00 4.96 10.29
N PRO A 27 -12.13 4.28 10.53
CA PRO A 27 -13.36 4.50 9.76
C PRO A 27 -13.85 5.95 9.91
N ARG A 28 -14.38 6.53 8.83
CA ARG A 28 -14.84 7.92 8.72
C ARG A 28 -16.31 8.15 9.12
N GLY A 29 -17.02 7.13 9.60
CA GLY A 29 -18.44 7.17 9.99
C GLY A 29 -19.45 7.19 8.84
N GLY A 30 -19.07 6.74 7.62
CA GLY A 30 -19.95 6.72 6.44
C GLY A 30 -20.49 5.33 6.11
N HIS A 31 -21.73 5.21 5.63
CA HIS A 31 -22.31 3.91 5.24
C HIS A 31 -21.55 3.24 4.07
N TYR A 32 -21.47 1.90 4.15
CA TYR A 32 -20.87 0.92 3.22
C TYR A 32 -19.38 1.14 2.89
N ASN A 33 -18.53 0.20 3.31
CA ASN A 33 -17.06 0.11 3.10
C ASN A 33 -16.18 0.96 4.02
N ASP A 34 -16.65 1.24 5.24
CA ASP A 34 -15.93 2.05 6.19
C ASP A 34 -15.48 1.20 7.38
N GLY A 35 -14.24 0.75 7.34
CA GLY A 35 -13.59 0.02 8.41
C GLY A 35 -12.14 0.43 8.59
N TYR A 36 -11.47 -0.20 9.54
CA TYR A 36 -10.07 0.08 9.81
C TYR A 36 -9.19 -0.47 8.68
N GLU A 37 -8.22 0.32 8.24
CA GLU A 37 -7.26 -0.10 7.21
C GLU A 37 -5.82 0.02 7.73
N LEU A 38 -5.02 -1.03 7.52
CA LEU A 38 -3.60 -1.03 7.79
C LEU A 38 -2.84 -0.59 6.54
N LEU A 39 -2.39 0.65 6.54
CA LEU A 39 -1.88 1.33 5.35
C LEU A 39 -0.41 1.68 5.47
N CYS A 40 0.30 1.68 4.35
CA CYS A 40 1.63 2.25 4.20
C CYS A 40 1.71 3.04 2.89
N VAL A 41 2.28 4.24 2.92
CA VAL A 41 2.51 5.04 1.71
C VAL A 41 4.00 5.24 1.48
N LEU A 42 4.51 4.73 0.37
CA LEU A 42 5.86 5.01 -0.09
C LEU A 42 5.81 6.11 -1.16
N LYS A 43 6.53 7.20 -0.95
CA LYS A 43 6.64 8.31 -1.91
C LYS A 43 8.04 8.37 -2.53
N ARG A 44 8.09 8.85 -3.77
CA ARG A 44 9.32 9.19 -4.50
C ARG A 44 9.25 10.61 -5.03
N THR A 45 10.39 11.14 -5.44
CA THR A 45 10.52 12.52 -5.88
C THR A 45 10.41 12.70 -7.39
N ASN A 46 10.60 11.62 -8.15
CA ASN A 46 10.56 11.63 -9.60
C ASN A 46 10.06 10.28 -10.14
N LYS A 47 9.70 10.28 -11.43
CA LYS A 47 9.20 9.12 -12.15
C LYS A 47 10.20 7.95 -12.17
N GLN A 48 11.50 8.21 -12.32
CA GLN A 48 12.50 7.15 -12.45
C GLN A 48 12.63 6.34 -11.15
N ASP A 49 12.74 7.02 -10.00
CA ASP A 49 12.82 6.36 -8.69
C ASP A 49 11.51 5.65 -8.36
N TYR A 50 10.38 6.19 -8.81
CA TYR A 50 9.06 5.58 -8.66
C TYR A 50 8.95 4.26 -9.42
N LEU A 51 9.29 4.25 -10.71
CA LEU A 51 9.25 3.03 -11.53
C LEU A 51 10.27 1.99 -11.03
N SER A 52 11.47 2.44 -10.66
CA SER A 52 12.50 1.54 -10.07
C SER A 52 12.00 0.88 -8.78
N LEU A 53 11.31 1.64 -7.92
CA LEU A 53 10.68 1.08 -6.73
C LEU A 53 9.60 0.03 -7.07
N LEU A 54 8.76 0.26 -8.09
CA LEU A 54 7.77 -0.73 -8.51
C LEU A 54 8.42 -2.04 -8.96
N ASP A 55 9.51 -1.95 -9.73
CA ASP A 55 10.27 -3.11 -10.18
C ASP A 55 10.88 -3.87 -8.99
N GLU A 56 11.47 -3.15 -8.02
CA GLU A 56 12.05 -3.75 -6.82
C GLU A 56 11.00 -4.43 -5.93
N LEU A 57 9.79 -3.89 -5.88
CA LEU A 57 8.65 -4.47 -5.16
C LEU A 57 8.04 -5.68 -5.88
N GLY A 58 8.33 -5.87 -7.17
CA GLY A 58 7.70 -6.88 -8.02
C GLY A 58 6.28 -6.51 -8.47
N VAL A 59 5.93 -5.22 -8.44
CA VAL A 59 4.64 -4.70 -8.91
C VAL A 59 4.66 -4.69 -10.44
N LYS A 60 3.88 -5.58 -11.07
CA LYS A 60 3.76 -5.65 -12.52
C LYS A 60 2.86 -4.53 -13.04
N TYR A 61 3.34 -3.79 -14.03
CA TYR A 61 2.59 -2.72 -14.66
C TYR A 61 2.85 -2.64 -16.17
N THR A 62 1.96 -1.97 -16.90
CA THR A 62 2.15 -1.62 -18.32
C THR A 62 1.98 -0.13 -18.52
N LEU A 63 2.84 0.47 -19.36
CA LEU A 63 2.83 1.90 -19.66
C LEU A 63 2.24 2.15 -21.06
N TYR A 64 1.45 3.21 -21.19
CA TYR A 64 0.81 3.62 -22.44
C TYR A 64 0.95 5.11 -22.70
N THR A 65 1.26 5.48 -23.93
CA THR A 65 1.30 6.89 -24.37
C THR A 65 -0.09 7.45 -24.72
N GLN A 66 -1.09 6.58 -24.83
CA GLN A 66 -2.49 6.93 -25.00
C GLN A 66 -3.32 6.34 -23.85
N LYS A 67 -4.41 7.00 -23.48
CA LYS A 67 -5.27 6.52 -22.40
C LYS A 67 -5.93 5.19 -22.82
N PRO A 68 -5.71 4.08 -22.10
CA PRO A 68 -6.42 2.84 -22.39
C PRO A 68 -7.88 2.91 -21.94
N GLU A 69 -8.73 2.02 -22.44
CA GLU A 69 -10.16 1.98 -22.10
C GLU A 69 -10.43 1.51 -20.66
N GLN A 70 -9.58 0.63 -20.15
CA GLN A 70 -9.67 0.14 -18.78
C GLN A 70 -9.40 1.24 -17.76
N TRP A 71 -9.82 1.02 -16.51
CA TRP A 71 -9.53 1.95 -15.43
C TRP A 71 -8.01 2.12 -15.26
N THR A 72 -7.59 3.37 -15.13
CA THR A 72 -6.21 3.76 -14.83
C THR A 72 -6.20 4.94 -13.87
N PRO A 73 -5.20 5.04 -12.98
CA PRO A 73 -4.98 6.24 -12.19
C PRO A 73 -4.62 7.45 -13.08
N PRO A 74 -4.60 8.67 -12.52
CA PRO A 74 -4.06 9.84 -13.21
C PRO A 74 -2.66 9.56 -13.77
N PRO A 75 -2.35 10.01 -15.00
CA PRO A 75 -1.10 9.68 -15.67
C PRO A 75 0.07 10.44 -15.04
N PHE A 76 1.29 10.02 -15.37
CA PHE A 76 2.45 10.90 -15.25
C PHE A 76 2.28 12.07 -16.23
N GLU A 77 2.58 13.29 -15.78
CA GLU A 77 2.58 14.48 -16.62
C GLU A 77 3.95 15.16 -16.53
N GLU A 78 4.72 15.06 -17.61
CA GLU A 78 6.02 15.73 -17.75
C GLU A 78 6.08 16.40 -19.13
N GLU A 79 6.43 17.68 -19.17
CA GLU A 79 6.63 18.45 -20.42
C GLU A 79 5.45 18.39 -21.42
N GLY A 80 4.21 18.30 -20.90
CA GLY A 80 3.00 18.22 -21.71
C GLY A 80 2.72 16.83 -22.32
N GLN A 81 3.55 15.84 -22.04
CA GLN A 81 3.31 14.44 -22.39
C GLN A 81 2.62 13.71 -21.23
N LYS A 82 1.67 12.84 -21.58
CA LYS A 82 0.96 11.99 -20.62
C LYS A 82 1.39 10.55 -20.81
N LEU A 83 1.74 9.89 -19.71
CA LEU A 83 2.05 8.47 -19.69
C LEU A 83 1.13 7.77 -18.68
N TRP A 84 0.28 6.91 -19.21
CA TRP A 84 -0.71 6.15 -18.45
C TRP A 84 -0.09 4.84 -17.97
N ILE A 85 -0.54 4.36 -16.82
CA ILE A 85 -0.10 3.09 -16.23
C ILE A 85 -1.30 2.22 -15.92
N THR A 86 -1.19 0.94 -16.23
CA THR A 86 -2.13 -0.10 -15.81
C THR A 86 -1.41 -1.12 -14.94
N TYR A 87 -2.12 -1.72 -14.00
CA TYR A 87 -1.59 -2.71 -13.06
C TYR A 87 -2.77 -3.49 -12.44
N GLU A 88 -2.50 -4.64 -11.86
CA GLU A 88 -3.48 -5.38 -11.03
C GLU A 88 -3.45 -4.81 -9.61
N SER A 89 -4.56 -4.79 -8.87
CA SER A 89 -4.51 -4.24 -7.51
C SER A 89 -3.84 -5.17 -6.50
N GLN A 90 -3.80 -6.48 -6.74
CA GLN A 90 -3.21 -7.45 -5.82
C GLN A 90 -1.81 -7.86 -6.27
N HIS A 91 -0.84 -7.78 -5.36
CA HIS A 91 0.53 -8.17 -5.62
C HIS A 91 1.11 -9.00 -4.49
N ASN A 92 2.07 -9.86 -4.83
CA ASN A 92 2.95 -10.50 -3.88
C ASN A 92 4.28 -9.74 -3.87
N CYS A 93 4.51 -8.97 -2.81
CA CYS A 93 5.72 -8.17 -2.63
C CYS A 93 6.55 -8.84 -1.52
N PHE A 94 7.73 -9.34 -1.86
CA PHE A 94 8.63 -10.07 -0.92
C PHE A 94 8.00 -11.28 -0.22
N GLY A 95 7.04 -11.95 -0.85
CA GLY A 95 6.30 -13.06 -0.24
C GLY A 95 5.01 -12.63 0.48
N PHE A 96 4.76 -11.33 0.63
CA PHE A 96 3.55 -10.80 1.28
C PHE A 96 2.51 -10.38 0.26
N ASN A 97 1.30 -10.93 0.38
CA ASN A 97 0.17 -10.49 -0.44
C ASN A 97 -0.29 -9.12 0.06
N THR A 98 -0.59 -8.19 -0.85
CA THR A 98 -1.05 -6.85 -0.48
C THR A 98 -1.86 -6.24 -1.61
N ASN A 99 -2.82 -5.40 -1.25
CA ASN A 99 -3.49 -4.54 -2.23
C ASN A 99 -2.66 -3.27 -2.40
N VAL A 100 -2.29 -2.98 -3.65
CA VAL A 100 -1.49 -1.83 -4.04
C VAL A 100 -2.37 -0.84 -4.78
N GLN A 101 -2.23 0.43 -4.46
CA GLN A 101 -2.76 1.54 -5.25
C GLN A 101 -1.60 2.41 -5.71
N LEU A 102 -1.54 2.66 -7.03
CA LEU A 102 -0.54 3.51 -7.65
C LEU A 102 -1.08 4.94 -7.79
N GLY A 103 -0.28 5.92 -7.38
CA GLY A 103 -0.50 7.35 -7.59
C GLY A 103 0.61 7.95 -8.45
N PRO A 104 0.56 7.79 -9.79
CA PRO A 104 1.67 8.15 -10.69
C PRO A 104 1.93 9.65 -10.72
N SER A 105 0.87 10.46 -10.73
CA SER A 105 0.94 11.93 -10.74
C SER A 105 1.63 12.52 -9.50
N GLU A 106 1.65 11.77 -8.39
CA GLU A 106 2.22 12.18 -7.10
C GLU A 106 3.36 11.25 -6.65
N TYR A 107 3.80 10.35 -7.53
CA TYR A 107 4.86 9.37 -7.29
C TYR A 107 4.71 8.58 -5.98
N TYR A 108 3.50 8.12 -5.65
CA TYR A 108 3.26 7.30 -4.46
C TYR A 108 2.73 5.89 -4.76
N ILE A 109 3.04 4.98 -3.85
CA ILE A 109 2.50 3.63 -3.78
C ILE A 109 1.84 3.49 -2.42
N LEU A 110 0.55 3.22 -2.41
CA LEU A 110 -0.21 2.93 -1.20
C LEU A 110 -0.38 1.41 -1.10
N PHE A 111 0.00 0.85 0.03
CA PHE A 111 -0.25 -0.53 0.39
C PHE A 111 -1.40 -0.61 1.39
N ASN A 112 -2.30 -1.56 1.19
CA ASN A 112 -3.28 -1.99 2.17
C ASN A 112 -2.98 -3.45 2.54
N PHE A 113 -2.77 -3.67 3.84
CA PHE A 113 -2.35 -4.95 4.42
C PHE A 113 -3.46 -5.71 5.14
N ASN A 114 -4.71 -5.29 5.00
CA ASN A 114 -5.86 -6.05 5.47
C ASN A 114 -5.98 -7.39 4.71
N GLN A 115 -5.42 -8.48 5.24
CA GLN A 115 -5.43 -9.78 4.55
C GLN A 115 -6.75 -10.52 4.72
N LYS A 116 -7.39 -10.36 5.89
CA LYS A 116 -8.51 -11.21 6.30
C LYS A 116 -9.87 -10.51 6.22
N SER A 117 -9.94 -9.19 6.44
CA SER A 117 -11.20 -8.44 6.47
C SER A 117 -11.05 -7.09 5.79
N HIS A 118 -12.03 -6.69 5.00
CA HIS A 118 -12.12 -5.33 4.47
C HIS A 118 -12.45 -4.29 5.54
N TYR A 119 -12.80 -4.71 6.76
CA TYR A 119 -13.31 -3.83 7.82
C TYR A 119 -12.44 -3.82 9.08
N ASP A 120 -11.65 -4.86 9.30
CA ASP A 120 -10.88 -5.06 10.52
C ASP A 120 -9.43 -5.39 10.20
N VAL A 121 -8.54 -4.89 11.05
CA VAL A 121 -7.11 -5.20 11.07
C VAL A 121 -6.86 -6.14 12.24
N PHE A 122 -6.25 -7.29 11.96
CA PHE A 122 -5.92 -8.29 12.97
C PHE A 122 -4.45 -8.25 13.34
N LEU A 123 -4.10 -8.86 14.48
CA LEU A 123 -2.70 -8.97 14.93
C LEU A 123 -1.77 -9.56 13.85
N ASP A 124 -2.23 -10.55 13.09
CA ASP A 124 -1.44 -11.16 12.02
C ASP A 124 -1.16 -10.18 10.87
N ASP A 125 -2.11 -9.29 10.54
CA ASP A 125 -1.91 -8.26 9.53
C ASP A 125 -0.79 -7.30 9.97
N VAL A 126 -0.80 -6.92 11.26
CA VAL A 126 0.23 -6.06 11.87
C VAL A 126 1.60 -6.75 11.89
N LYS A 127 1.66 -8.05 12.23
CA LYS A 127 2.91 -8.82 12.20
C LYS A 127 3.48 -8.91 10.79
N ASN A 128 2.63 -9.14 9.79
CA ASN A 128 3.03 -9.19 8.39
C ASN A 128 3.50 -7.82 7.90
N ALA A 129 2.80 -6.74 8.26
CA ALA A 129 3.21 -5.38 7.93
C ALA A 129 4.57 -5.03 8.54
N PHE A 130 4.81 -5.42 9.80
CA PHE A 130 6.11 -5.22 10.44
C PHE A 130 7.22 -6.01 9.73
N ALA A 131 6.97 -7.27 9.38
CA ALA A 131 7.94 -8.09 8.64
C ALA A 131 8.23 -7.52 7.25
N PHE A 132 7.19 -7.05 6.54
CA PHE A 132 7.33 -6.35 5.26
C PHE A 132 8.16 -5.07 5.40
N GLU A 133 7.96 -4.29 6.46
CA GLU A 133 8.77 -3.11 6.77
C GLU A 133 10.25 -3.48 6.98
N GLN A 134 10.54 -4.61 7.64
CA GLN A 134 11.92 -5.07 7.78
C GLN A 134 12.55 -5.45 6.42
N GLU A 135 11.79 -6.06 5.50
CA GLU A 135 12.27 -6.32 4.13
C GLU A 135 12.56 -5.02 3.37
N LEU A 136 11.68 -4.01 3.49
CA LEU A 136 11.92 -2.68 2.91
C LEU A 136 13.21 -2.05 3.44
N LEU A 137 13.45 -2.12 4.76
CA LEU A 137 14.66 -1.62 5.39
C LEU A 137 15.91 -2.38 4.94
N ALA A 138 15.86 -3.72 4.92
CA ALA A 138 16.97 -4.58 4.52
C ALA A 138 17.40 -4.34 3.07
N ARG A 139 16.46 -3.96 2.20
CA ARG A 139 16.69 -3.62 0.80
C ARG A 139 17.05 -2.15 0.58
N GLY A 140 17.02 -1.31 1.62
CA GLY A 140 17.29 0.11 1.53
C GLY A 140 16.19 0.92 0.83
N LEU A 141 14.98 0.37 0.73
CA LEU A 141 13.81 1.00 0.09
C LEU A 141 13.15 2.07 0.97
N ILE A 142 13.39 2.00 2.27
CA ILE A 142 13.02 3.00 3.28
C ILE A 142 14.20 3.21 4.25
N LYS A 143 14.17 4.29 5.04
CA LYS A 143 15.22 4.66 6.00
C LYS A 143 14.67 4.71 7.42
#